data_AF-A0A4Q6DWP3-F1
#
_entry.id   AF-A0A4Q6DWP3-F1
#
_cell.length_a   1.000
_cell.length_b   1.000
_cell.length_c   1.000
_cell.angle_alpha   90.00
_cell.angle_beta   90.00
_cell.angle_gamma   90.00
#
_symmetry.space_group_name_H-M   'P 1'
#
loop_
_entity.id
_entity.type
_entity.pdbx_description
1 polymer ?
#
loop_
_entity_poly.entity_id
_entity_poly.type
_entity_poly.pdbx_seq_one_letter_code
_entity_poly.pdbx_strand_id
1 'polypeptide(L)'
;MQAGATVSLYTSRESYYASQPYQTTKAGANGQAVFNVAPGKYFITAEWQDVGKLASSMVPNELASTATLKKGYVPEGLFQSTEDVTKSPKQAYAKPGNFKWKDINSDGNINANDLVELPSANTEISGSNVSVELLIGSIENSLMSLPVTKEIIYGLLTNCAAKLYDANNKMSTIDALLSDDADCASFNFQSCDLDNFAFNSLNGRFFDAWAAFYAAVRNANLVIDYASYIELSDEEKVFIQAEAKAYRGYAYLMLTTYYGQAAIMTKPLGLTDEPPLLSPRPEALQQAAKDLKEAGNELQFPSGYYKPGNITKYGAIALSARVALLAKNYTDAKSYSEAVIKGPFNFSANVTDVFNKLNDQELIWSYPLDTEGPPVNNVISGQGKYRPFVRLAEVYLNKAEALIYNGQYQDAREPLSTIALRRGITLDEFTTKEKALEALYEISRVETYREGRRYANLVRWGIAGKVLRGYQDRNNILPIPYQDLVKIPNAKQNPGYPN
;
A
#
# COMPACT_ATOMS: atom_id res chain seq x y z
N MET A 1 30.07 -20.41 -10.93
CA MET A 1 28.80 -21.15 -10.74
C MET A 1 28.78 -21.79 -9.36
N GLN A 2 27.61 -21.88 -8.73
CA GLN A 2 27.42 -22.37 -7.36
C GLN A 2 27.20 -23.90 -7.36
N ALA A 3 27.79 -24.60 -6.39
CA ALA A 3 27.66 -26.05 -6.27
C ALA A 3 26.19 -26.47 -6.04
N GLY A 4 25.80 -27.59 -6.65
CA GLY A 4 24.47 -28.19 -6.47
C GLY A 4 23.35 -27.60 -7.33
N ALA A 5 23.63 -26.66 -8.22
CA ALA A 5 22.66 -26.17 -9.21
C ALA A 5 22.25 -27.31 -10.17
N THR A 6 20.96 -27.42 -10.49
CA THR A 6 20.40 -28.35 -11.46
C THR A 6 20.52 -27.74 -12.86
N VAL A 7 21.23 -28.40 -13.77
CA VAL A 7 21.36 -27.98 -15.17
C VAL A 7 20.58 -28.96 -16.05
N SER A 8 19.80 -28.46 -16.99
CA SER A 8 18.97 -29.27 -17.89
C SER A 8 19.24 -28.92 -19.35
N LEU A 9 19.34 -29.96 -20.18
CA LEU A 9 19.43 -29.86 -21.64
C LEU A 9 18.09 -30.21 -22.26
N TYR A 10 17.71 -29.48 -23.30
CA TYR A 10 16.52 -29.68 -24.10
C TYR A 10 16.91 -29.74 -25.57
N THR A 11 16.29 -30.62 -26.34
CA THR A 11 16.56 -30.73 -27.79
C THR A 11 15.78 -29.70 -28.61
N SER A 12 14.75 -29.09 -28.03
CA SER A 12 13.97 -28.02 -28.64
C SER A 12 13.31 -27.11 -27.60
N ARG A 13 12.86 -25.91 -28.00
CA ARG A 13 12.08 -25.02 -27.12
C ARG A 13 10.73 -25.63 -26.73
N GLU A 14 10.13 -26.43 -27.61
CA GLU A 14 8.88 -27.15 -27.32
C GLU A 14 9.08 -28.14 -26.16
N SER A 15 10.19 -28.88 -26.15
CA SER A 15 10.52 -29.78 -25.04
C SER A 15 10.75 -29.02 -23.72
N TYR A 16 11.31 -27.80 -23.79
CA TYR A 16 11.41 -26.91 -22.64
C TYR A 16 10.03 -26.45 -22.14
N TYR A 17 9.16 -25.98 -23.03
CA TYR A 17 7.81 -25.54 -22.66
C TYR A 17 6.95 -26.68 -22.09
N ALA A 18 7.21 -27.92 -22.51
CA ALA A 18 6.58 -29.12 -21.95
C ALA A 18 7.21 -29.61 -20.64
N SER A 19 8.28 -28.96 -20.14
CA SER A 19 9.08 -29.40 -18.99
C SER A 19 9.61 -30.84 -19.14
N GLN A 20 10.06 -31.18 -20.35
CA GLN A 20 10.62 -32.49 -20.70
C GLN A 20 12.10 -32.36 -21.09
N PRO A 21 13.02 -32.32 -20.12
CA PRO A 21 14.45 -32.26 -20.41
C PRO A 21 14.95 -33.54 -21.07
N TYR A 22 15.88 -33.40 -22.01
CA TYR A 22 16.62 -34.50 -22.62
C TYR A 22 17.59 -35.15 -21.62
N GLN A 23 18.35 -34.33 -20.89
CA GLN A 23 19.21 -34.76 -19.78
C GLN A 23 19.25 -33.68 -18.70
N THR A 24 19.39 -34.10 -17.45
CA THR A 24 19.55 -33.20 -16.30
C THR A 24 20.68 -33.71 -15.41
N THR A 25 21.54 -32.81 -14.93
CA THR A 25 22.61 -33.14 -13.97
C THR A 25 22.79 -32.02 -12.95
N LYS A 26 23.52 -32.30 -11.87
CA LYS A 26 23.88 -31.28 -10.87
C LYS A 26 25.29 -30.78 -11.09
N ALA A 27 25.47 -29.48 -10.92
CA ALA A 27 26.78 -28.85 -10.88
C ALA A 27 27.59 -29.36 -9.67
N GLY A 28 28.83 -29.78 -9.91
CA GLY A 28 29.76 -30.22 -8.87
C GLY A 28 30.25 -29.09 -7.95
N ALA A 29 31.17 -29.39 -7.03
CA ALA A 29 31.72 -28.41 -6.08
C ALA A 29 32.40 -27.21 -6.75
N ASN A 30 32.92 -27.38 -7.97
CA ASN A 30 33.50 -26.34 -8.81
C ASN A 30 32.45 -25.57 -9.65
N GLY A 31 31.16 -25.87 -9.48
CA GLY A 31 30.07 -25.26 -10.23
C GLY A 31 29.91 -25.77 -11.67
N GLN A 32 30.58 -26.85 -12.07
CA GLN A 32 30.49 -27.39 -13.43
C GLN A 32 29.50 -28.55 -13.52
N ALA A 33 28.68 -28.54 -14.56
CA ALA A 33 27.81 -29.64 -14.97
C ALA A 33 28.33 -30.21 -16.30
N VAL A 34 28.59 -31.52 -16.36
CA VAL A 34 29.15 -32.19 -17.54
C VAL A 34 28.10 -33.13 -18.13
N PHE A 35 27.90 -33.03 -19.44
CA PHE A 35 26.95 -33.85 -20.19
C PHE A 35 27.66 -34.61 -21.32
N ASN A 36 27.28 -35.87 -21.50
CA ASN A 36 27.67 -36.68 -22.64
C ASN A 36 26.46 -36.84 -23.56
N VAL A 37 26.47 -36.15 -24.69
CA VAL A 37 25.33 -36.07 -25.61
C VAL A 37 25.78 -36.28 -27.05
N ALA A 38 24.85 -36.74 -27.90
CA ALA A 38 25.10 -36.86 -29.33
C ALA A 38 25.25 -35.47 -29.99
N PRO A 39 25.92 -35.38 -31.16
CA PRO A 39 25.93 -34.14 -31.93
C PRO A 39 24.52 -33.60 -32.19
N GLY A 40 24.35 -32.29 -32.07
CA GLY A 40 23.05 -31.65 -32.21
C GLY A 40 22.99 -30.29 -31.52
N LYS A 41 21.84 -29.62 -31.67
CA LYS A 41 21.53 -28.37 -31.00
C LYS A 41 20.84 -28.63 -29.67
N TYR A 42 21.34 -28.00 -28.61
CA TYR A 42 20.79 -28.11 -27.27
C TYR A 42 20.48 -26.74 -26.70
N PHE A 43 19.33 -26.66 -26.04
CA PHE A 43 18.85 -25.53 -25.26
C PHE A 43 19.11 -25.83 -23.79
N ILE A 44 19.61 -24.84 -23.04
CA ILE A 44 20.21 -25.09 -21.73
C ILE A 44 19.54 -24.22 -20.67
N THR A 45 19.21 -24.81 -19.52
CA THR A 45 18.72 -24.08 -18.35
C THR A 45 19.51 -24.49 -17.11
N ALA A 46 19.58 -23.61 -16.13
CA ALA A 46 20.23 -23.87 -14.84
C ALA A 46 19.42 -23.28 -13.69
N GLU A 47 19.26 -24.04 -12.61
CA GLU A 47 18.34 -23.74 -11.51
C GLU A 47 18.98 -24.05 -10.15
N TRP A 48 18.71 -23.24 -9.13
CA TRP A 48 19.18 -23.47 -7.76
C TRP A 48 18.05 -23.23 -6.76
N GLN A 49 17.89 -24.11 -5.76
CA GLN A 49 16.93 -24.02 -4.62
C GLN A 49 15.50 -23.56 -4.96
N ASP A 50 14.87 -24.09 -6.02
CA ASP A 50 13.51 -23.70 -6.48
C ASP A 50 13.32 -22.21 -6.87
N VAL A 51 14.37 -21.39 -6.73
CA VAL A 51 14.46 -20.00 -7.22
C VAL A 51 14.92 -19.93 -8.69
N GLY A 52 15.23 -21.09 -9.27
CA GLY A 52 15.82 -21.26 -10.60
C GLY A 52 14.94 -20.93 -11.81
N LYS A 53 13.63 -20.66 -11.64
CA LYS A 53 12.77 -20.20 -12.75
C LYS A 53 13.24 -18.87 -13.36
N LEU A 54 14.20 -18.19 -12.72
CA LEU A 54 14.81 -16.94 -13.15
C LEU A 54 15.93 -17.11 -14.20
N ALA A 55 16.47 -18.30 -14.44
CA ALA A 55 17.61 -18.48 -15.37
C ALA A 55 17.25 -19.08 -16.74
N SER A 56 15.98 -19.39 -16.98
CA SER A 56 15.46 -19.67 -18.32
C SER A 56 14.23 -18.83 -18.67
N SER A 57 13.74 -17.97 -17.76
CA SER A 57 12.52 -17.20 -17.97
C SER A 57 12.27 -16.08 -16.94
N MET A 58 12.89 -14.91 -17.09
CA MET A 58 12.33 -13.69 -16.49
C MET A 58 11.28 -13.11 -17.42
N VAL A 59 10.03 -13.45 -17.16
CA VAL A 59 8.88 -13.16 -18.02
C VAL A 59 8.04 -12.06 -17.39
N PRO A 60 7.75 -10.96 -18.10
CA PRO A 60 6.85 -9.92 -17.64
C PRO A 60 5.56 -10.48 -17.04
N ASN A 61 5.06 -9.88 -15.95
CA ASN A 61 3.88 -10.38 -15.21
C ASN A 61 2.65 -10.51 -16.11
N GLU A 62 2.58 -9.70 -17.17
CA GLU A 62 1.55 -9.73 -18.21
C GLU A 62 1.54 -11.04 -19.01
N LEU A 63 2.69 -11.71 -19.09
CA LEU A 63 2.88 -13.01 -19.77
C LEU A 63 2.93 -14.18 -18.77
N ALA A 64 2.96 -13.91 -17.47
CA ALA A 64 3.08 -14.91 -16.39
C ALA A 64 1.75 -15.61 -16.02
N SER A 65 0.63 -15.17 -16.59
CA SER A 65 -0.71 -15.76 -16.35
C SER A 65 -0.98 -17.03 -17.14
N THR A 66 -0.03 -17.50 -17.95
CA THR A 66 -0.15 -18.75 -18.73
C THR A 66 0.98 -19.71 -18.37
N ALA A 67 0.67 -21.00 -18.25
CA ALA A 67 1.59 -22.05 -17.84
C ALA A 67 2.76 -22.33 -18.84
N THR A 68 2.99 -21.45 -19.82
CA THR A 68 4.09 -21.54 -20.79
C THR A 68 4.73 -20.16 -21.00
N LEU A 69 5.80 -19.92 -20.26
CA LEU A 69 6.61 -18.70 -20.32
C LEU A 69 7.52 -18.72 -21.56
N LYS A 70 7.12 -18.05 -22.65
CA LYS A 70 7.80 -18.15 -23.96
C LYS A 70 8.87 -17.09 -24.24
N LYS A 71 8.84 -15.93 -23.56
CA LYS A 71 9.78 -14.83 -23.79
C LYS A 71 10.37 -14.26 -22.50
N GLY A 72 11.63 -13.83 -22.52
CA GLY A 72 12.32 -13.22 -21.38
C GLY A 72 13.63 -12.52 -21.75
N TYR A 73 14.29 -11.94 -20.76
CA TYR A 73 15.56 -11.21 -20.92
C TYR A 73 16.78 -12.14 -20.94
N VAL A 74 17.86 -11.71 -21.60
CA VAL A 74 19.15 -12.41 -21.62
C VAL A 74 20.11 -11.76 -20.63
N PRO A 75 20.64 -12.46 -19.63
CA PRO A 75 21.65 -11.88 -18.75
C PRO A 75 22.99 -11.75 -19.50
N GLU A 76 23.66 -10.61 -19.36
CA GLU A 76 25.04 -10.39 -19.82
C GLU A 76 26.05 -10.31 -18.66
N GLY A 77 25.57 -10.15 -17.43
CA GLY A 77 26.42 -10.10 -16.24
C GLY A 77 25.65 -9.72 -14.99
N LEU A 78 26.40 -9.29 -13.97
CA LEU A 78 25.86 -8.57 -12.82
C LEU A 78 26.46 -7.17 -12.80
N PHE A 79 25.69 -6.18 -12.37
CA PHE A 79 26.25 -4.86 -12.08
C PHE A 79 27.29 -4.96 -10.97
N GLN A 80 28.50 -4.46 -11.20
CA GLN A 80 29.60 -4.56 -10.22
C GLN A 80 29.69 -3.32 -9.32
N SER A 81 29.20 -2.17 -9.76
CA SER A 81 29.29 -0.90 -9.03
C SER A 81 28.24 0.11 -9.49
N THR A 82 28.04 1.18 -8.74
CA THR A 82 27.15 2.29 -9.16
C THR A 82 27.65 2.96 -10.45
N GLU A 83 28.96 2.96 -10.70
CA GLU A 83 29.54 3.47 -11.94
C GLU A 83 29.26 2.54 -13.13
N ASP A 84 29.26 1.22 -12.91
CA ASP A 84 28.84 0.25 -13.93
C ASP A 84 27.36 0.44 -14.29
N VAL A 85 26.50 0.70 -13.30
CA VAL A 85 25.10 1.05 -13.52
C VAL A 85 24.96 2.27 -14.44
N THR A 86 25.66 3.37 -14.18
CA THR A 86 25.53 4.60 -14.97
C THR A 86 26.10 4.48 -16.39
N LYS A 87 27.05 3.56 -16.61
CA LYS A 87 27.68 3.30 -17.92
C LYS A 87 26.94 2.25 -18.76
N SER A 88 25.95 1.59 -18.19
CA SER A 88 25.19 0.52 -18.86
C SER A 88 23.93 1.06 -19.53
N PRO A 89 23.33 0.30 -20.47
CA PRO A 89 21.98 0.57 -20.94
C PRO A 89 21.04 0.81 -19.76
N LYS A 90 20.12 1.76 -19.90
CA LYS A 90 19.17 2.10 -18.84
C LYS A 90 18.36 0.86 -18.52
N GLN A 91 18.47 0.42 -17.27
CA GLN A 91 17.81 -0.78 -16.80
C GLN A 91 17.16 -0.52 -15.46
N ALA A 92 15.92 -0.98 -15.35
CA ALA A 92 15.24 -1.03 -14.07
C ALA A 92 15.97 -1.94 -13.06
N TYR A 93 16.00 -1.50 -11.80
CA TYR A 93 16.75 -2.12 -10.70
C TYR A 93 18.26 -2.27 -10.94
N ALA A 94 18.85 -1.44 -11.78
CA ALA A 94 20.31 -1.42 -11.90
C ALA A 94 20.93 -0.98 -10.56
N LYS A 95 21.44 -1.95 -9.80
CA LYS A 95 22.16 -1.79 -8.53
C LYS A 95 23.26 -2.85 -8.50
N PRO A 96 24.42 -2.56 -7.87
CA PRO A 96 25.48 -3.56 -7.70
C PRO A 96 24.91 -4.88 -7.15
N GLY A 97 25.26 -6.00 -7.78
CA GLY A 97 24.76 -7.34 -7.45
C GLY A 97 23.53 -7.82 -8.24
N ASN A 98 22.80 -6.93 -8.92
CA ASN A 98 21.66 -7.31 -9.76
C ASN A 98 22.08 -7.73 -11.16
N PHE A 99 21.23 -8.49 -11.87
CA PHE A 99 21.47 -8.85 -13.27
C PHE A 99 21.58 -7.60 -14.12
N LYS A 100 22.56 -7.64 -15.02
CA LYS A 100 22.70 -6.76 -16.16
C LYS A 100 22.11 -7.51 -17.36
N TRP A 101 21.08 -6.95 -17.97
CA TRP A 101 20.40 -7.52 -19.13
C TRP A 101 21.07 -7.04 -20.40
N LYS A 102 21.13 -7.93 -21.39
CA LYS A 102 21.64 -7.62 -22.71
C LYS A 102 20.63 -6.73 -23.44
N ASP A 103 21.11 -5.60 -23.93
CA ASP A 103 20.41 -4.73 -24.87
C ASP A 103 20.43 -5.38 -26.27
N ILE A 104 19.33 -5.99 -26.67
CA ILE A 104 19.23 -6.81 -27.88
C ILE A 104 19.10 -5.93 -29.11
N ASN A 105 18.39 -4.81 -29.00
CA ASN A 105 18.16 -3.89 -30.11
C ASN A 105 19.18 -2.73 -30.17
N SER A 106 20.05 -2.62 -29.15
CA SER A 106 21.09 -1.59 -29.02
C SER A 106 20.52 -0.16 -28.95
N ASP A 107 19.33 0.02 -28.37
CA ASP A 107 18.68 1.33 -28.21
C ASP A 107 19.10 2.07 -26.93
N GLY A 108 19.92 1.42 -26.09
CA GLY A 108 20.42 1.97 -24.82
C GLY A 108 19.43 1.86 -23.67
N ASN A 109 18.29 1.19 -23.84
CA ASN A 109 17.24 1.02 -22.83
C ASN A 109 16.73 -0.42 -22.79
N ILE A 110 16.94 -1.12 -21.67
CA ILE A 110 16.38 -2.46 -21.49
C ILE A 110 14.86 -2.38 -21.32
N ASN A 111 14.10 -2.85 -22.31
CA ASN A 111 12.65 -2.75 -22.37
C ASN A 111 12.00 -3.98 -23.06
N ALA A 112 10.70 -3.92 -23.38
CA ALA A 112 9.98 -5.05 -23.97
C ALA A 112 10.52 -5.50 -25.34
N ASN A 113 11.24 -4.63 -26.05
CA ASN A 113 11.89 -4.95 -27.33
C ASN A 113 13.12 -5.84 -27.18
N ASP A 114 13.66 -6.00 -25.97
CA ASP A 114 14.81 -6.88 -25.67
C ASP A 114 14.41 -8.30 -25.26
N LEU A 115 13.11 -8.61 -25.30
CA LEU A 115 12.60 -9.93 -24.99
C LEU A 115 12.91 -10.93 -26.12
N VAL A 116 13.56 -12.04 -25.76
CA VAL A 116 13.85 -13.14 -26.69
C VAL A 116 13.08 -14.40 -26.32
N GLU A 117 12.96 -15.34 -27.27
CA GLU A 117 12.39 -16.66 -26.99
C GLU A 117 13.26 -17.51 -26.06
N LEU A 118 12.61 -18.26 -25.20
CA LEU A 118 13.26 -19.00 -24.13
C LEU A 118 13.36 -20.51 -24.39
N PRO A 119 14.38 -21.19 -23.85
CA PRO A 119 15.51 -20.56 -23.16
C PRO A 119 16.43 -19.87 -24.17
N SER A 120 17.07 -18.79 -23.73
CA SER A 120 17.98 -18.00 -24.55
C SER A 120 19.33 -18.70 -24.73
N ALA A 121 19.83 -19.36 -23.69
CA ALA A 121 21.07 -20.13 -23.73
C ALA A 121 20.89 -21.41 -24.58
N ASN A 122 21.74 -21.54 -25.60
CA ASN A 122 21.77 -22.71 -26.47
C ASN A 122 23.17 -22.90 -27.05
N THR A 123 23.45 -24.11 -27.53
CA THR A 123 24.72 -24.46 -28.17
C THR A 123 24.53 -25.54 -29.23
N GLU A 124 25.47 -25.66 -30.15
CA GLU A 124 25.52 -26.69 -31.17
C GLU A 124 26.79 -27.51 -31.03
N ILE A 125 26.64 -28.83 -30.95
CA ILE A 125 27.74 -29.77 -30.72
C ILE A 125 27.96 -30.55 -32.01
N SER A 126 29.15 -30.43 -32.60
CA SER A 126 29.55 -31.11 -33.84
C SER A 126 30.64 -32.18 -33.64
N GLY A 127 31.00 -32.50 -32.39
CA GLY A 127 31.94 -33.57 -32.03
C GLY A 127 33.13 -33.15 -31.16
N SER A 128 33.28 -31.85 -30.88
CA SER A 128 34.24 -31.32 -29.90
C SER A 128 33.56 -30.98 -28.57
N ASN A 129 34.36 -30.89 -27.50
CA ASN A 129 33.88 -30.40 -26.21
C ASN A 129 33.51 -28.92 -26.34
N VAL A 130 32.26 -28.58 -26.01
CA VAL A 130 31.77 -27.20 -25.97
C VAL A 130 31.51 -26.82 -24.51
N SER A 131 31.99 -25.64 -24.11
CA SER A 131 31.71 -25.08 -22.80
C SER A 131 30.76 -23.90 -22.95
N VAL A 132 29.69 -23.89 -22.15
CA VAL A 132 28.73 -22.79 -22.08
C VAL A 132 28.72 -22.25 -20.66
N GLU A 133 28.94 -20.95 -20.52
CA GLU A 133 28.82 -20.27 -19.24
C GLU A 133 27.37 -19.84 -19.02
N LEU A 134 26.84 -20.15 -17.83
CA LEU A 134 25.49 -19.78 -17.44
C LEU A 134 25.57 -18.96 -16.16
N LEU A 135 24.87 -17.82 -16.17
CA LEU A 135 24.63 -17.02 -14.99
C LEU A 135 23.39 -17.57 -14.27
N ILE A 136 23.54 -17.87 -12.98
CA ILE A 136 22.44 -18.28 -12.11
C ILE A 136 22.28 -17.22 -11.01
N GLY A 137 21.04 -16.81 -10.77
CA GLY A 137 20.72 -15.82 -9.74
C GLY A 137 20.63 -16.47 -8.36
N SER A 138 20.81 -15.67 -7.31
CA SER A 138 20.55 -16.06 -5.91
C SER A 138 19.10 -15.74 -5.49
N ILE A 139 18.73 -16.13 -4.27
CA ILE A 139 17.44 -15.73 -3.66
C ILE A 139 17.34 -14.19 -3.58
N GLU A 140 18.43 -13.46 -3.39
CA GLU A 140 18.42 -11.99 -3.36
C GLU A 140 18.08 -11.39 -4.74
N ASN A 141 18.43 -12.10 -5.82
CA ASN A 141 18.05 -11.73 -7.18
C ASN A 141 16.56 -11.97 -7.48
N SER A 142 15.82 -12.70 -6.63
CA SER A 142 14.37 -12.89 -6.80
C SER A 142 13.53 -11.65 -6.48
N LEU A 143 14.16 -10.58 -5.97
CA LEU A 143 13.54 -9.25 -5.84
C LEU A 143 13.71 -8.40 -7.10
N MET A 144 14.43 -8.87 -8.12
CA MET A 144 14.25 -8.33 -9.47
C MET A 144 12.86 -8.72 -9.93
N SER A 145 11.88 -7.85 -9.64
CA SER A 145 10.84 -7.68 -10.63
C SER A 145 11.55 -7.31 -11.93
N LEU A 146 11.22 -8.03 -13.00
CA LEU A 146 11.07 -7.57 -14.39
C LEU A 146 11.53 -6.13 -14.64
N PRO A 147 12.16 -5.79 -15.78
CA PRO A 147 12.40 -4.38 -16.06
C PRO A 147 11.09 -3.63 -15.87
N VAL A 148 11.11 -2.70 -14.92
CA VAL A 148 9.96 -1.90 -14.56
C VAL A 148 9.56 -1.20 -15.84
N THR A 149 8.39 -1.52 -16.34
CA THR A 149 7.75 -0.72 -17.37
C THR A 149 6.85 0.29 -16.68
N LYS A 150 6.40 1.28 -17.45
CA LYS A 150 5.37 2.21 -17.02
C LYS A 150 4.14 1.46 -16.49
N GLU A 151 3.69 0.44 -17.20
CA GLU A 151 2.53 -0.39 -16.87
C GLU A 151 2.69 -1.07 -15.50
N ILE A 152 3.90 -1.56 -15.17
CA ILE A 152 4.19 -2.15 -13.86
C ILE A 152 4.05 -1.13 -12.75
N ILE A 153 4.54 0.11 -12.93
CA ILE A 153 4.40 1.16 -11.93
C ILE A 153 2.93 1.51 -11.69
N TYR A 154 2.16 1.71 -12.76
CA TYR A 154 0.72 1.98 -12.66
C TYR A 154 -0.05 0.81 -12.04
N GLY A 155 0.34 -0.44 -12.33
CA GLY A 155 -0.19 -1.63 -11.68
C GLY A 155 0.11 -1.69 -10.19
N LEU A 156 1.34 -1.33 -9.78
CA LEU A 156 1.72 -1.23 -8.36
C LEU A 156 0.97 -0.11 -7.64
N LEU A 157 0.75 1.02 -8.29
CA LEU A 157 -0.03 2.14 -7.76
C LEU A 157 -1.50 1.75 -7.57
N THR A 158 -2.09 1.08 -8.56
CA THR A 158 -3.44 0.50 -8.48
C THR A 158 -3.54 -0.52 -7.34
N ASN A 159 -2.54 -1.40 -7.21
CA ASN A 159 -2.48 -2.37 -6.13
C ASN A 159 -2.29 -1.71 -4.76
N CYS A 160 -1.52 -0.63 -4.67
CA CYS A 160 -1.38 0.16 -3.43
C CYS A 160 -2.75 0.67 -2.98
N ALA A 161 -3.48 1.30 -3.90
CA ALA A 161 -4.83 1.79 -3.67
C ALA A 161 -5.76 0.63 -3.23
N ALA A 162 -5.75 -0.51 -3.93
CA ALA A 162 -6.59 -1.66 -3.60
C ALA A 162 -6.31 -2.24 -2.20
N LYS A 163 -5.03 -2.28 -1.79
CA LYS A 163 -4.64 -2.70 -0.43
C LYS A 163 -5.12 -1.71 0.63
N LEU A 164 -5.09 -0.42 0.35
CA LEU A 164 -5.70 0.58 1.24
C LEU A 164 -7.21 0.45 1.34
N TYR A 165 -7.88 0.15 0.22
CA TYR A 165 -9.31 -0.12 0.23
C TYR A 165 -9.67 -1.27 1.16
N ASP A 166 -8.99 -2.40 0.98
CA ASP A 166 -9.14 -3.58 1.79
C ASP A 166 -8.82 -3.32 3.28
N ALA A 167 -7.70 -2.63 3.56
CA ALA A 167 -7.30 -2.26 4.92
C ALA A 167 -8.33 -1.34 5.60
N ASN A 168 -8.82 -0.33 4.89
CA ASN A 168 -9.83 0.58 5.42
C ASN A 168 -11.17 -0.14 5.66
N ASN A 169 -11.58 -1.05 4.78
CA ASN A 169 -12.80 -1.85 4.99
C ASN A 169 -12.71 -2.69 6.26
N LYS A 170 -11.57 -3.37 6.47
CA LYS A 170 -11.30 -4.11 7.70
C LYS A 170 -11.28 -3.18 8.92
N MET A 171 -10.55 -2.07 8.86
CA MET A 171 -10.44 -1.15 10.00
C MET A 171 -11.73 -0.46 10.37
N SER A 172 -12.54 -0.04 9.42
CA SER A 172 -13.84 0.55 9.75
C SER A 172 -14.78 -0.47 10.37
N THR A 173 -14.65 -1.76 10.00
CA THR A 173 -15.35 -2.86 10.67
C THR A 173 -14.95 -2.99 12.12
N ILE A 174 -13.64 -2.94 12.37
CA ILE A 174 -13.09 -2.91 13.72
C ILE A 174 -13.56 -1.66 14.48
N ASP A 175 -13.48 -0.46 13.88
CA ASP A 175 -13.88 0.81 14.51
C ASP A 175 -15.37 0.82 14.91
N ALA A 176 -16.27 0.33 14.04
CA ALA A 176 -17.68 0.27 14.38
C ALA A 176 -17.98 -0.72 15.51
N LEU A 177 -17.34 -1.90 15.50
CA LEU A 177 -17.48 -2.90 16.57
C LEU A 177 -16.86 -2.46 17.90
N LEU A 178 -15.89 -1.55 17.86
CA LEU A 178 -15.29 -0.95 19.05
C LEU A 178 -16.02 0.33 19.48
N SER A 179 -17.10 0.72 18.81
CA SER A 179 -17.85 1.93 19.13
C SER A 179 -19.35 1.66 19.30
N ASP A 180 -20.12 2.72 19.47
CA ASP A 180 -21.58 2.73 19.52
C ASP A 180 -22.23 2.65 18.12
N ASP A 181 -21.47 2.40 17.05
CA ASP A 181 -21.98 2.29 15.67
C ASP A 181 -22.48 0.88 15.31
N ALA A 182 -21.94 -0.16 15.95
CA ALA A 182 -22.32 -1.56 15.72
C ALA A 182 -22.07 -2.43 16.97
N ASP A 183 -22.80 -3.53 17.05
CA ASP A 183 -22.63 -4.57 18.08
C ASP A 183 -22.29 -5.92 17.43
N CYS A 184 -21.92 -6.92 18.23
CA CYS A 184 -21.60 -8.23 17.67
C CYS A 184 -22.84 -9.00 17.17
N ALA A 185 -24.05 -8.64 17.62
CA ALA A 185 -25.29 -9.21 17.10
C ALA A 185 -25.44 -8.93 15.59
N SER A 186 -25.00 -7.75 15.15
CA SER A 186 -24.92 -7.37 13.74
C SER A 186 -24.00 -8.29 12.92
N PHE A 187 -23.08 -9.02 13.56
CA PHE A 187 -22.09 -9.91 12.93
C PHE A 187 -22.28 -11.39 13.32
N ASN A 188 -23.52 -11.84 13.54
CA ASN A 188 -23.84 -13.21 13.92
C ASN A 188 -23.02 -13.70 15.12
N PHE A 189 -22.72 -12.79 16.05
CA PHE A 189 -21.93 -13.04 17.27
C PHE A 189 -20.47 -13.51 17.03
N GLN A 190 -19.93 -13.39 15.81
CA GLN A 190 -18.56 -13.81 15.47
C GLN A 190 -17.44 -12.86 15.93
N SER A 191 -17.80 -11.68 16.44
CA SER A 191 -16.86 -10.61 16.83
C SER A 191 -17.17 -10.02 18.21
N CYS A 192 -17.79 -10.79 19.11
CA CYS A 192 -18.15 -10.31 20.44
C CYS A 192 -16.93 -10.02 21.33
N ASP A 193 -15.75 -10.50 20.98
CA ASP A 193 -14.50 -10.14 21.65
C ASP A 193 -14.10 -8.69 21.41
N LEU A 194 -14.39 -8.14 20.22
CA LEU A 194 -14.22 -6.71 19.92
C LEU A 194 -15.25 -5.88 20.69
N ASP A 195 -16.54 -6.20 20.52
CA ASP A 195 -17.69 -5.50 21.14
C ASP A 195 -17.56 -5.41 22.67
N ASN A 196 -17.09 -6.48 23.32
CA ASN A 196 -16.90 -6.52 24.77
C ASN A 196 -15.48 -6.11 25.25
N PHE A 197 -14.63 -5.58 24.37
CA PHE A 197 -13.23 -5.24 24.68
C PHE A 197 -12.39 -6.40 25.27
N ALA A 198 -12.75 -7.65 24.96
CA ALA A 198 -12.12 -8.87 25.45
C ALA A 198 -11.00 -9.41 24.52
N PHE A 199 -10.62 -8.65 23.49
CA PHE A 199 -9.59 -9.02 22.51
C PHE A 199 -8.15 -8.98 23.07
N ASN A 200 -7.24 -9.61 22.33
CA ASN A 200 -5.79 -9.63 22.58
C ASN A 200 -4.97 -9.53 21.28
N SER A 201 -3.64 -9.62 21.39
CA SER A 201 -2.69 -9.48 20.27
C SER A 201 -2.73 -10.60 19.23
N LEU A 202 -3.43 -11.71 19.49
CA LEU A 202 -3.61 -12.83 18.55
C LEU A 202 -4.85 -12.66 17.66
N ASN A 203 -5.61 -11.56 17.81
CA ASN A 203 -6.82 -11.33 17.02
C ASN A 203 -6.47 -11.18 15.52
N GLY A 204 -6.97 -12.10 14.70
CA GLY A 204 -6.67 -12.15 13.26
C GLY A 204 -7.14 -10.91 12.50
N ARG A 205 -8.21 -10.23 12.93
CA ARG A 205 -8.72 -9.03 12.24
C ARG A 205 -7.76 -7.85 12.38
N PHE A 206 -7.12 -7.72 13.55
CA PHE A 206 -6.08 -6.71 13.75
C PHE A 206 -4.85 -7.02 12.90
N PHE A 207 -4.41 -8.28 12.88
CA PHE A 207 -3.31 -8.71 12.02
C PHE A 207 -3.60 -8.44 10.54
N ASP A 208 -4.77 -8.80 10.05
CA ASP A 208 -5.13 -8.64 8.64
C ASP A 208 -5.16 -7.17 8.20
N ALA A 209 -5.71 -6.29 9.04
CA ALA A 209 -5.73 -4.86 8.76
C ALA A 209 -4.32 -4.24 8.81
N TRP A 210 -3.54 -4.59 9.83
CA TRP A 210 -2.13 -4.20 9.97
C TRP A 210 -1.32 -4.61 8.74
N ALA A 211 -1.38 -5.89 8.36
CA ALA A 211 -0.66 -6.44 7.22
C ALA A 211 -1.08 -5.78 5.90
N ALA A 212 -2.36 -5.47 5.72
CA ALA A 212 -2.85 -4.78 4.54
C ALA A 212 -2.30 -3.34 4.42
N PHE A 213 -2.17 -2.59 5.53
CA PHE A 213 -1.51 -1.29 5.51
C PHE A 213 -0.02 -1.40 5.14
N TYR A 214 0.72 -2.35 5.72
CA TYR A 214 2.13 -2.54 5.34
C TYR A 214 2.31 -3.03 3.90
N ALA A 215 1.36 -3.81 3.36
CA ALA A 215 1.35 -4.16 1.94
C ALA A 215 1.19 -2.92 1.06
N ALA A 216 0.33 -1.97 1.44
CA ALA A 216 0.21 -0.69 0.76
C ALA A 216 1.50 0.16 0.87
N VAL A 217 2.11 0.24 2.06
CA VAL A 217 3.41 0.91 2.28
C VAL A 217 4.49 0.32 1.39
N ARG A 218 4.60 -1.01 1.33
CA ARG A 218 5.55 -1.70 0.46
C ARG A 218 5.33 -1.29 -1.00
N ASN A 219 4.10 -1.38 -1.51
CA ASN A 219 3.81 -1.02 -2.90
C ASN A 219 4.09 0.46 -3.20
N ALA A 220 3.76 1.37 -2.30
CA ALA A 220 4.10 2.78 -2.44
C ALA A 220 5.62 3.00 -2.50
N ASN A 221 6.39 2.32 -1.66
CA ASN A 221 7.85 2.39 -1.69
C ASN A 221 8.42 1.88 -3.01
N LEU A 222 7.86 0.79 -3.56
CA LEU A 222 8.25 0.28 -4.88
C LEU A 222 7.95 1.32 -5.97
N VAL A 223 6.74 1.89 -5.99
CA VAL A 223 6.36 2.94 -6.96
C VAL A 223 7.32 4.14 -6.89
N ILE A 224 7.61 4.64 -5.69
CA ILE A 224 8.49 5.80 -5.49
C ILE A 224 9.92 5.51 -5.94
N ASP A 225 10.45 4.33 -5.58
CA ASP A 225 11.80 3.89 -5.99
C ASP A 225 11.86 3.75 -7.52
N TYR A 226 10.89 3.04 -8.12
CA TYR A 226 10.90 2.66 -9.52
C TYR A 226 10.69 3.82 -10.48
N ALA A 227 9.91 4.83 -10.09
CA ALA A 227 9.74 6.04 -10.88
C ALA A 227 11.08 6.78 -11.15
N SER A 228 12.15 6.44 -10.43
CA SER A 228 13.49 6.99 -10.66
C SER A 228 14.34 6.21 -11.66
N TYR A 229 13.92 5.02 -12.08
CA TYR A 229 14.72 4.09 -12.89
C TYR A 229 14.19 3.86 -14.31
N ILE A 230 13.05 4.45 -14.66
CA ILE A 230 12.40 4.27 -15.95
C ILE A 230 12.18 5.61 -16.65
N GLU A 231 12.00 5.58 -17.96
CA GLU A 231 11.64 6.77 -18.73
C GLU A 231 10.16 7.10 -18.52
N LEU A 232 9.91 8.23 -17.85
CA LEU A 232 8.61 8.87 -17.65
C LEU A 232 8.77 10.35 -18.00
N SER A 233 7.70 11.00 -18.43
CA SER A 233 7.73 12.47 -18.45
C SER A 233 7.88 13.01 -17.02
N ASP A 234 8.45 14.21 -16.88
CA ASP A 234 8.60 14.85 -15.56
C ASP A 234 7.25 14.99 -14.85
N GLU A 235 6.19 15.31 -15.59
CA GLU A 235 4.82 15.39 -15.09
C GLU A 235 4.33 14.04 -14.54
N GLU A 236 4.52 12.94 -15.30
CA GLU A 236 4.11 11.60 -14.88
C GLU A 236 4.89 11.11 -13.66
N LYS A 237 6.20 11.41 -13.62
CA LYS A 237 7.05 11.06 -12.48
C LYS A 237 6.60 11.76 -11.20
N VAL A 238 6.35 13.08 -11.27
CA VAL A 238 5.84 13.87 -10.13
C VAL A 238 4.48 13.34 -9.69
N PHE A 239 3.56 13.12 -10.63
CA PHE A 239 2.22 12.60 -10.35
C PHE A 239 2.25 11.27 -9.60
N ILE A 240 2.93 10.26 -10.16
CA ILE A 240 2.99 8.90 -9.60
C ILE A 240 3.64 8.90 -8.22
N GLN A 241 4.72 9.66 -8.03
CA GLN A 241 5.39 9.76 -6.73
C GLN A 241 4.50 10.46 -5.71
N ALA A 242 3.81 11.54 -6.09
CA ALA A 242 2.90 12.25 -5.21
C ALA A 242 1.69 11.38 -4.81
N GLU A 243 1.11 10.61 -5.73
CA GLU A 243 -0.02 9.72 -5.44
C GLU A 243 0.42 8.56 -4.51
N ALA A 244 1.58 7.95 -4.77
CA ALA A 244 2.15 6.92 -3.91
C ALA A 244 2.47 7.44 -2.50
N LYS A 245 3.01 8.66 -2.38
CA LYS A 245 3.21 9.33 -1.08
C LYS A 245 1.86 9.53 -0.38
N ALA A 246 0.82 10.00 -1.07
CA ALA A 246 -0.50 10.18 -0.48
C ALA A 246 -1.04 8.88 0.15
N TYR A 247 -0.91 7.77 -0.58
CA TYR A 247 -1.29 6.44 -0.11
C TYR A 247 -0.44 5.95 1.07
N ARG A 248 0.89 6.10 1.00
CA ARG A 248 1.80 5.74 2.11
C ARG A 248 1.50 6.57 3.37
N GLY A 249 1.25 7.86 3.20
CA GLY A 249 0.92 8.76 4.29
C GLY A 249 -0.41 8.42 4.95
N TYR A 250 -1.42 8.02 4.17
CA TYR A 250 -2.69 7.51 4.71
C TYR A 250 -2.48 6.19 5.49
N ALA A 251 -1.68 5.25 4.97
CA ALA A 251 -1.37 4.01 5.68
C ALA A 251 -0.75 4.29 7.07
N TYR A 252 0.25 5.18 7.14
CA TYR A 252 0.86 5.56 8.42
C TYR A 252 -0.08 6.32 9.33
N LEU A 253 -0.95 7.19 8.81
CA LEU A 253 -2.00 7.84 9.61
C LEU A 253 -2.91 6.79 10.27
N MET A 254 -3.33 5.76 9.54
CA MET A 254 -4.19 4.72 10.09
C MET A 254 -3.44 3.84 11.10
N LEU A 255 -2.22 3.40 10.77
CA LEU A 255 -1.37 2.63 11.67
C LEU A 255 -1.16 3.36 13.01
N THR A 256 -0.83 4.65 12.96
CA THR A 256 -0.59 5.45 14.17
C THR A 256 -1.86 5.80 14.94
N THR A 257 -2.99 6.00 14.24
CA THR A 257 -4.30 6.24 14.87
C THR A 257 -4.69 5.06 15.76
N TYR A 258 -4.65 3.84 15.23
CA TYR A 258 -5.17 2.65 15.93
C TYR A 258 -4.11 1.88 16.71
N TYR A 259 -2.92 1.65 16.16
CA TYR A 259 -1.88 0.81 16.77
C TYR A 259 -0.84 1.60 17.55
N GLY A 260 -0.80 2.93 17.40
CA GLY A 260 0.09 3.80 18.16
C GLY A 260 1.56 3.72 17.75
N GLN A 261 2.11 2.54 17.53
CA GLN A 261 3.47 2.34 17.05
C GLN A 261 3.46 1.76 15.64
N ALA A 262 4.46 2.13 14.83
CA ALA A 262 4.63 1.59 13.49
C ALA A 262 6.11 1.54 13.09
N ALA A 263 6.50 0.54 12.32
CA ALA A 263 7.82 0.45 11.72
C ALA A 263 7.89 1.36 10.49
N ILE A 264 8.83 2.30 10.46
CA ILE A 264 8.92 3.28 9.38
C ILE A 264 9.77 2.71 8.23
N MET A 265 9.09 2.38 7.13
CA MET A 265 9.66 1.92 5.86
C MET A 265 9.44 2.98 4.78
N THR A 266 10.52 3.60 4.31
CA THR A 266 10.50 4.65 3.26
C THR A 266 11.11 4.21 1.94
N LYS A 267 11.66 2.99 1.90
CA LYS A 267 12.26 2.33 0.74
C LYS A 267 11.80 0.85 0.68
N PRO A 268 11.91 0.20 -0.49
CA PRO A 268 11.82 -1.26 -0.57
C PRO A 268 12.83 -1.92 0.38
N LEU A 269 12.40 -2.97 1.10
CA LEU A 269 13.29 -3.79 1.91
C LEU A 269 13.76 -5.01 1.10
N GLY A 270 15.06 -5.28 1.14
CA GLY A 270 15.68 -6.51 0.65
C GLY A 270 15.37 -7.71 1.55
N LEU A 271 15.65 -8.93 1.08
CA LEU A 271 15.46 -10.16 1.87
C LEU A 271 16.41 -10.26 3.06
N THR A 272 17.56 -9.60 2.98
CA THR A 272 18.58 -9.53 4.04
C THR A 272 18.53 -8.24 4.85
N ASP A 273 17.64 -7.29 4.49
CA ASP A 273 17.44 -6.10 5.30
C ASP A 273 16.74 -6.51 6.60
N GLU A 274 17.29 -6.07 7.73
CA GLU A 274 16.60 -6.21 9.01
C GLU A 274 15.30 -5.39 9.01
N PRO A 275 14.19 -5.95 9.52
CA PRO A 275 12.95 -5.19 9.61
C PRO A 275 13.16 -3.98 10.55
N PRO A 276 12.71 -2.78 10.15
CA PRO A 276 12.86 -1.61 11.00
C PRO A 276 12.16 -1.81 12.34
N LEU A 277 12.76 -1.27 13.39
CA LEU A 277 12.17 -1.26 14.73
C LEU A 277 10.85 -0.46 14.73
N LEU A 278 9.95 -0.83 15.64
CA LEU A 278 8.74 -0.05 15.89
C LEU A 278 9.11 1.34 16.42
N SER A 279 8.61 2.36 15.74
CA SER A 279 8.73 3.75 16.17
C SER A 279 7.47 4.17 16.92
N PRO A 280 7.58 5.01 17.97
CA PRO A 280 6.41 5.54 18.68
C PRO A 280 5.54 6.43 17.79
N ARG A 281 4.35 6.78 18.31
CA ARG A 281 3.32 7.52 17.57
C ARG A 281 3.84 8.81 16.95
N PRO A 282 4.51 9.72 17.70
CA PRO A 282 4.94 11.00 17.13
C PRO A 282 5.86 10.85 15.93
N GLU A 283 6.82 9.92 15.99
CA GLU A 283 7.80 9.68 14.94
C GLU A 283 7.15 9.06 13.69
N ALA A 284 6.32 8.03 13.88
CA ALA A 284 5.61 7.40 12.76
C ALA A 284 4.57 8.35 12.14
N LEU A 285 3.92 9.20 12.93
CA LEU A 285 2.95 10.19 12.46
C LEU A 285 3.64 11.30 11.67
N GLN A 286 4.91 11.62 11.98
CA GLN A 286 5.71 12.56 11.20
C GLN A 286 5.93 12.06 9.76
N GLN A 287 6.09 10.76 9.56
CA GLN A 287 6.17 10.19 8.20
C GLN A 287 4.86 10.39 7.43
N ALA A 288 3.71 10.18 8.08
CA ALA A 288 2.41 10.49 7.49
C ALA A 288 2.26 11.98 7.14
N ALA A 289 2.67 12.86 8.06
CA ALA A 289 2.63 14.31 7.87
C ALA A 289 3.46 14.75 6.65
N LYS A 290 4.69 14.23 6.55
CA LYS A 290 5.60 14.52 5.44
C LYS A 290 5.00 14.12 4.10
N ASP A 291 4.59 12.86 3.97
CA ASP A 291 4.12 12.32 2.70
C ASP A 291 2.81 13.00 2.25
N LEU A 292 1.86 13.23 3.17
CA LEU A 292 0.58 13.88 2.83
C LEU A 292 0.75 15.37 2.49
N LYS A 293 1.69 16.06 3.15
CA LYS A 293 2.01 17.46 2.83
C LYS A 293 2.65 17.58 1.45
N GLU A 294 3.62 16.72 1.13
CA GLU A 294 4.24 16.67 -0.20
C GLU A 294 3.20 16.37 -1.28
N ALA A 295 2.36 15.35 -1.07
CA ALA A 295 1.28 15.02 -2.00
C ALA A 295 0.26 16.16 -2.16
N GLY A 296 -0.11 16.85 -1.07
CA GLY A 296 -1.01 18.01 -1.13
C GLY A 296 -0.47 19.19 -1.96
N ASN A 297 0.85 19.29 -2.10
CA ASN A 297 1.51 20.33 -2.90
C ASN A 297 1.77 19.88 -4.35
N GLU A 298 2.17 18.63 -4.55
CA GLU A 298 2.70 18.13 -5.82
C GLU A 298 1.65 17.42 -6.69
N LEU A 299 0.60 16.83 -6.10
CA LEU A 299 -0.28 15.91 -6.82
C LEU A 299 -1.16 16.62 -7.85
N GLN A 300 -0.86 16.37 -9.13
CA GLN A 300 -1.62 16.82 -10.28
C GLN A 300 -1.78 15.66 -11.26
N PHE A 301 -3.00 15.37 -11.69
CA PHE A 301 -3.26 14.30 -12.64
C PHE A 301 -2.91 14.75 -14.06
N PRO A 302 -2.10 13.98 -14.81
CA PRO A 302 -1.97 14.19 -16.24
C PRO A 302 -3.31 13.95 -16.95
N SER A 303 -3.46 14.53 -18.14
CA SER A 303 -4.71 14.43 -18.91
C SER A 303 -5.11 12.96 -19.16
N GLY A 304 -6.37 12.62 -18.84
CA GLY A 304 -6.93 11.28 -19.05
C GLY A 304 -6.62 10.25 -17.95
N TYR A 305 -5.81 10.58 -16.94
CA TYR A 305 -5.48 9.63 -15.86
C TYR A 305 -6.41 9.69 -14.65
N TYR A 306 -7.07 10.82 -14.44
CA TYR A 306 -8.01 10.96 -13.32
C TYR A 306 -9.25 10.08 -13.52
N LYS A 307 -9.59 9.29 -12.50
CA LYS A 307 -10.88 8.61 -12.38
C LYS A 307 -11.63 9.14 -11.15
N PRO A 308 -12.97 9.30 -11.20
CA PRO A 308 -13.76 9.69 -10.04
C PRO A 308 -13.45 8.81 -8.82
N GLY A 309 -13.17 9.43 -7.70
CA GLY A 309 -12.82 8.73 -6.46
C GLY A 309 -11.31 8.58 -6.21
N ASN A 310 -10.43 8.79 -7.19
CA ASN A 310 -8.98 8.83 -6.94
C ASN A 310 -8.61 9.92 -5.92
N ILE A 311 -7.53 9.69 -5.18
CA ILE A 311 -7.01 10.72 -4.28
C ILE A 311 -6.50 11.90 -5.10
N THR A 312 -6.97 13.10 -4.79
CA THR A 312 -6.45 14.35 -5.35
C THR A 312 -5.59 15.07 -4.32
N LYS A 313 -4.93 16.17 -4.71
CA LYS A 313 -4.24 17.04 -3.75
C LYS A 313 -5.14 17.46 -2.58
N TYR A 314 -6.44 17.68 -2.82
CA TYR A 314 -7.38 18.03 -1.76
C TYR A 314 -7.66 16.87 -0.80
N GLY A 315 -7.65 15.63 -1.29
CA GLY A 315 -7.67 14.45 -0.43
C GLY A 315 -6.45 14.37 0.48
N ALA A 316 -5.25 14.61 -0.07
CA ALA A 316 -4.02 14.66 0.71
C ALA A 316 -4.02 15.80 1.75
N ILE A 317 -4.55 16.98 1.40
CA ILE A 317 -4.70 18.12 2.34
C ILE A 317 -5.72 17.79 3.44
N ALA A 318 -6.86 17.18 3.10
CA ALA A 318 -7.86 16.78 4.10
C ALA A 318 -7.31 15.72 5.08
N LEU A 319 -6.53 14.77 4.59
CA LEU A 319 -5.81 13.81 5.44
C LEU A 319 -4.73 14.49 6.29
N SER A 320 -4.08 15.54 5.78
CA SER A 320 -3.15 16.36 6.58
C SER A 320 -3.86 17.04 7.75
N ALA A 321 -5.13 17.45 7.59
CA ALA A 321 -5.94 17.93 8.71
C ALA A 321 -6.15 16.84 9.78
N ARG A 322 -6.39 15.57 9.38
CA ARG A 322 -6.49 14.45 10.33
C ARG A 322 -5.18 14.19 11.08
N VAL A 323 -4.05 14.22 10.38
CA VAL A 323 -2.71 14.14 11.00
C VAL A 323 -2.54 15.25 12.04
N ALA A 324 -2.86 16.49 11.67
CA ALA A 324 -2.73 17.64 12.54
C ALA A 324 -3.64 17.53 13.79
N LEU A 325 -4.88 17.07 13.63
CA LEU A 325 -5.78 16.79 14.76
C LEU A 325 -5.23 15.70 15.70
N LEU A 326 -4.66 14.63 15.16
CA LEU A 326 -4.04 13.56 15.96
C LEU A 326 -2.78 14.04 16.69
N ALA A 327 -2.00 14.92 16.04
CA ALA A 327 -0.85 15.59 16.62
C ALA A 327 -1.21 16.74 17.59
N LYS A 328 -2.52 17.04 17.77
CA LYS A 328 -3.02 18.20 18.52
C LYS A 328 -2.51 19.55 18.01
N ASN A 329 -2.10 19.61 16.74
CA ASN A 329 -1.76 20.83 16.04
C ASN A 329 -3.03 21.41 15.40
N TYR A 330 -3.83 22.07 16.23
CA TYR A 330 -5.14 22.59 15.83
C TYR A 330 -5.04 23.81 14.91
N THR A 331 -3.93 24.55 14.91
CA THR A 331 -3.69 25.63 13.96
C THR A 331 -3.61 25.08 12.53
N ASP A 332 -2.76 24.09 12.30
CA ASP A 332 -2.62 23.48 10.97
C ASP A 332 -3.88 22.71 10.56
N ALA A 333 -4.54 22.03 11.50
CA ALA A 333 -5.81 21.34 11.23
C ALA A 333 -6.89 22.28 10.68
N LYS A 334 -7.01 23.48 11.26
CA LYS A 334 -7.91 24.53 10.77
C LYS A 334 -7.52 24.98 9.37
N SER A 335 -6.24 25.33 9.15
CA SER A 335 -5.76 25.83 7.86
C SER A 335 -5.93 24.82 6.73
N TYR A 336 -5.61 23.54 6.97
CA TYR A 336 -5.83 22.48 5.99
C TYR A 336 -7.33 22.29 5.68
N SER A 337 -8.18 22.33 6.71
CA SER A 337 -9.63 22.19 6.51
C SER A 337 -10.20 23.36 5.69
N GLU A 338 -9.78 24.59 5.97
CA GLU A 338 -10.19 25.78 5.20
C GLU A 338 -9.71 25.72 3.74
N ALA A 339 -8.50 25.21 3.48
CA ALA A 339 -7.98 25.05 2.13
C ALA A 339 -8.85 24.08 1.30
N VAL A 340 -9.35 23.01 1.90
CA VAL A 340 -10.23 22.04 1.22
C VAL A 340 -11.65 22.58 1.05
N ILE A 341 -12.18 23.31 2.05
CA ILE A 341 -13.51 23.95 1.96
C ILE A 341 -13.56 24.99 0.83
N LYS A 342 -12.47 25.71 0.57
CA LYS A 342 -12.34 26.65 -0.56
C LYS A 342 -12.11 25.95 -1.91
N GLY A 343 -11.94 24.63 -1.90
CA GLY A 343 -11.75 23.81 -3.10
C GLY A 343 -13.05 23.65 -3.91
N PRO A 344 -13.03 22.79 -4.95
CA PRO A 344 -14.13 22.65 -5.91
C PRO A 344 -15.30 21.78 -5.41
N PHE A 345 -15.40 21.51 -4.10
CA PHE A 345 -16.38 20.59 -3.53
C PHE A 345 -17.63 21.32 -3.05
N ASN A 346 -18.77 20.65 -3.15
CA ASN A 346 -20.05 21.14 -2.66
C ASN A 346 -20.77 20.03 -1.89
N PHE A 347 -21.71 20.36 -1.01
CA PHE A 347 -22.51 19.33 -0.37
C PHE A 347 -23.38 18.59 -1.38
N SER A 348 -23.58 17.30 -1.16
CA SER A 348 -24.47 16.52 -2.00
C SER A 348 -25.89 17.03 -1.90
N ALA A 349 -26.60 17.06 -3.04
CA ALA A 349 -28.02 17.41 -3.07
C ALA A 349 -28.88 16.39 -2.32
N ASN A 350 -28.44 15.12 -2.29
CA ASN A 350 -29.04 14.07 -1.50
C ASN A 350 -27.96 13.36 -0.68
N VAL A 351 -28.09 13.35 0.64
CA VAL A 351 -27.11 12.77 1.58
C VAL A 351 -26.79 11.30 1.32
N THR A 352 -27.62 10.55 0.58
CA THR A 352 -27.33 9.15 0.23
C THR A 352 -26.47 8.99 -1.03
N ASP A 353 -26.33 10.04 -1.85
CA ASP A 353 -25.59 9.97 -3.11
C ASP A 353 -24.09 9.76 -2.89
N VAL A 354 -23.53 10.26 -1.79
CA VAL A 354 -22.13 10.05 -1.40
C VAL A 354 -21.78 8.56 -1.23
N PHE A 355 -22.78 7.70 -1.02
CA PHE A 355 -22.60 6.24 -0.90
C PHE A 355 -22.92 5.50 -2.21
N ASN A 356 -23.43 6.19 -3.24
CA ASN A 356 -23.96 5.55 -4.45
C ASN A 356 -23.38 6.11 -5.75
N LYS A 357 -22.73 7.28 -5.72
CA LYS A 357 -22.20 7.99 -6.88
C LYS A 357 -20.76 8.46 -6.61
N LEU A 358 -19.77 7.82 -7.25
CA LEU A 358 -18.35 8.17 -7.11
C LEU A 358 -17.99 9.58 -7.60
N ASN A 359 -18.83 10.19 -8.44
CA ASN A 359 -18.66 11.54 -8.95
C ASN A 359 -19.51 12.58 -8.20
N ASP A 360 -20.08 12.22 -7.04
CA ASP A 360 -20.79 13.18 -6.20
C ASP A 360 -19.86 14.31 -5.73
N GLN A 361 -20.37 15.55 -5.77
CA GLN A 361 -19.61 16.76 -5.49
C GLN A 361 -19.11 16.91 -4.04
N GLU A 362 -19.64 16.11 -3.10
CA GLU A 362 -19.19 16.11 -1.70
C GLU A 362 -17.98 15.21 -1.47
N LEU A 363 -17.73 14.27 -2.39
CA LEU A 363 -16.65 13.29 -2.27
C LEU A 363 -15.31 13.95 -2.58
N ILE A 364 -14.40 13.91 -1.59
CA ILE A 364 -13.03 14.41 -1.73
C ILE A 364 -12.09 13.27 -2.10
N TRP A 365 -12.26 12.13 -1.43
CA TRP A 365 -11.53 10.91 -1.73
C TRP A 365 -12.40 9.70 -1.41
N SER A 366 -12.45 8.75 -2.34
CA SER A 366 -13.16 7.49 -2.20
C SER A 366 -12.29 6.38 -2.80
N TYR A 367 -12.87 5.24 -3.14
CA TYR A 367 -12.18 4.22 -3.89
C TYR A 367 -12.97 3.79 -5.13
N PRO A 368 -12.39 3.92 -6.34
CA PRO A 368 -13.01 3.44 -7.56
C PRO A 368 -12.72 1.94 -7.73
N LEU A 369 -13.60 1.07 -7.26
CA LEU A 369 -13.65 -0.28 -7.81
C LEU A 369 -14.65 -0.29 -8.97
N ASP A 370 -14.16 -0.68 -10.15
CA ASP A 370 -14.99 -1.15 -11.28
C ASP A 370 -15.62 -2.53 -10.98
N THR A 371 -15.43 -3.09 -9.77
CA THR A 371 -16.05 -4.36 -9.37
C THR A 371 -17.43 -4.09 -8.78
N GLU A 372 -18.47 -4.52 -9.49
CA GLU A 372 -19.84 -4.67 -9.02
C GLU A 372 -19.97 -5.74 -7.91
N GLY A 373 -19.19 -5.63 -6.83
CA GLY A 373 -19.24 -6.54 -5.69
C GLY A 373 -19.72 -5.82 -4.43
N PRO A 374 -20.75 -6.30 -3.73
CA PRO A 374 -21.11 -5.74 -2.42
C PRO A 374 -19.94 -5.94 -1.46
N PRO A 375 -19.63 -4.97 -0.57
CA PRO A 375 -18.64 -5.21 0.47
C PRO A 375 -19.10 -6.37 1.36
N VAL A 376 -18.14 -7.19 1.81
CA VAL A 376 -18.36 -8.49 2.47
C VAL A 376 -19.11 -8.42 3.82
N ASN A 377 -19.65 -7.28 4.27
CA ASN A 377 -20.45 -7.22 5.50
C ASN A 377 -21.44 -6.03 5.52
N ASN A 378 -22.73 -6.34 5.33
CA ASN A 378 -23.88 -5.42 5.24
C ASN A 378 -24.09 -4.46 6.45
N VAL A 379 -23.37 -4.64 7.56
CA VAL A 379 -23.56 -3.83 8.77
C VAL A 379 -23.02 -2.41 8.61
N ILE A 380 -21.87 -2.27 7.95
CA ILE A 380 -21.23 -0.97 7.70
C ILE A 380 -21.36 -0.58 6.23
N SER A 381 -21.45 -1.56 5.32
CA SER A 381 -21.69 -1.33 3.90
C SER A 381 -23.14 -1.07 3.52
N GLY A 382 -24.09 -1.18 4.46
CA GLY A 382 -25.51 -0.99 4.20
C GLY A 382 -25.94 0.43 3.76
N GLN A 383 -25.01 1.38 3.70
CA GLN A 383 -25.28 2.77 3.27
C GLN A 383 -25.26 2.95 1.75
N GLY A 384 -24.68 2.03 0.99
CA GLY A 384 -24.64 2.09 -0.47
C GLY A 384 -23.52 1.27 -1.09
N LYS A 385 -23.22 1.54 -2.36
CA LYS A 385 -22.17 0.86 -3.14
C LYS A 385 -20.75 1.26 -2.72
N TYR A 386 -20.58 2.46 -2.18
CA TYR A 386 -19.28 3.05 -1.86
C TYR A 386 -19.27 3.57 -0.43
N ARG A 387 -18.09 3.59 0.18
CA ARG A 387 -17.86 4.29 1.43
C ARG A 387 -16.79 5.36 1.21
N PRO A 388 -17.11 6.66 1.44
CA PRO A 388 -16.13 7.73 1.32
C PRO A 388 -14.96 7.50 2.26
N PHE A 389 -13.74 7.77 1.79
CA PHE A 389 -12.58 7.85 2.68
C PHE A 389 -12.52 9.22 3.32
N VAL A 390 -12.87 10.26 2.54
CA VAL A 390 -12.96 11.66 2.95
C VAL A 390 -14.10 12.31 2.16
N ARG A 391 -14.95 13.07 2.85
CA ARG A 391 -16.00 13.90 2.23
C ARG A 391 -16.10 15.25 2.93
N LEU A 392 -16.73 16.21 2.26
CA LEU A 392 -16.74 17.61 2.70
C LEU A 392 -17.25 17.79 4.14
N ALA A 393 -18.28 17.05 4.56
CA ALA A 393 -18.82 17.20 5.91
C ALA A 393 -17.79 16.95 7.02
N GLU A 394 -16.94 15.95 6.82
CA GLU A 394 -15.87 15.65 7.75
C GLU A 394 -14.85 16.81 7.84
N VAL A 395 -14.57 17.48 6.72
CA VAL A 395 -13.67 18.64 6.70
C VAL A 395 -14.24 19.81 7.52
N TYR A 396 -15.55 20.03 7.44
CA TYR A 396 -16.23 21.02 8.30
C TYR A 396 -16.17 20.62 9.78
N LEU A 397 -16.37 19.34 10.11
CA LEU A 397 -16.22 18.84 11.48
C LEU A 397 -14.77 18.99 12.00
N ASN A 398 -13.77 18.71 11.16
CA ASN A 398 -12.35 18.90 11.48
C ASN A 398 -12.04 20.40 11.73
N LYS A 399 -12.58 21.31 10.90
CA LYS A 399 -12.46 22.78 11.11
C LYS A 399 -13.09 23.20 12.43
N ALA A 400 -14.32 22.75 12.70
CA ALA A 400 -15.03 23.06 13.94
C ALA A 400 -14.24 22.59 15.17
N GLU A 401 -13.76 21.35 15.14
CA GLU A 401 -12.94 20.80 16.22
C GLU A 401 -11.67 21.63 16.44
N ALA A 402 -10.95 21.95 15.37
CA ALA A 402 -9.75 22.76 15.45
C ALA A 402 -10.01 24.16 16.04
N LEU A 403 -11.12 24.81 15.67
CA LEU A 403 -11.55 26.09 16.24
C LEU A 403 -11.80 25.98 17.74
N ILE A 404 -12.54 24.96 18.18
CA ILE A 404 -12.87 24.75 19.61
C ILE A 404 -11.59 24.57 20.44
N TYR A 405 -10.65 23.75 19.96
CA TYR A 405 -9.40 23.51 20.68
C TYR A 405 -8.42 24.68 20.62
N ASN A 406 -8.48 25.53 19.59
CA ASN A 406 -7.76 26.81 19.52
C ASN A 406 -8.37 27.91 20.42
N GLY A 407 -9.41 27.62 21.19
CA GLY A 407 -10.10 28.61 22.03
C GLY A 407 -11.08 29.50 21.27
N GLN A 408 -11.29 29.25 19.97
CA GLN A 408 -12.22 29.96 19.09
C GLN A 408 -13.58 29.24 19.04
N TYR A 409 -14.10 28.79 20.18
CA TYR A 409 -15.27 27.91 20.21
C TYR A 409 -16.55 28.58 19.69
N GLN A 410 -16.69 29.90 19.79
CA GLN A 410 -17.82 30.63 19.20
C GLN A 410 -17.80 30.54 17.65
N ASP A 411 -16.62 30.67 17.05
CA ASP A 411 -16.43 30.59 15.60
C ASP A 411 -16.74 29.18 15.07
N ALA A 412 -16.62 28.14 15.91
CA ALA A 412 -16.95 26.77 15.53
C ALA A 412 -18.45 26.56 15.27
N ARG A 413 -19.30 27.51 15.68
CA ARG A 413 -20.74 27.44 15.39
C ARG A 413 -21.02 27.46 13.90
N GLU A 414 -20.31 28.27 13.12
CA GLU A 414 -20.51 28.35 11.66
C GLU A 414 -20.34 26.98 10.98
N PRO A 415 -19.18 26.32 11.05
CA PRO A 415 -19.00 25.05 10.36
C PRO A 415 -19.89 23.94 10.93
N LEU A 416 -20.20 23.94 12.23
CA LEU A 416 -21.13 22.96 12.81
C LEU A 416 -22.56 23.18 12.35
N SER A 417 -23.01 24.43 12.24
CA SER A 417 -24.36 24.77 11.79
C SER A 417 -24.56 24.36 10.33
N THR A 418 -23.54 24.54 9.49
CA THR A 418 -23.54 24.07 8.11
C THR A 418 -23.83 22.57 8.01
N ILE A 419 -23.29 21.75 8.93
CA ILE A 419 -23.54 20.31 8.96
C ILE A 419 -24.86 19.98 9.65
N ALA A 420 -25.16 20.60 10.78
CA ALA A 420 -26.36 20.36 11.57
C ALA A 420 -27.64 20.62 10.76
N LEU A 421 -27.68 21.70 9.97
CA LEU A 421 -28.83 22.06 9.15
C LEU A 421 -29.15 20.99 8.09
N ARG A 422 -28.16 20.24 7.61
CA ARG A 422 -28.38 19.11 6.68
C ARG A 422 -29.19 17.97 7.32
N ARG A 423 -29.23 17.93 8.65
CA ARG A 423 -30.02 16.98 9.45
C ARG A 423 -31.24 17.64 10.10
N GLY A 424 -31.57 18.87 9.72
CA GLY A 424 -32.67 19.63 10.30
C GLY A 424 -32.42 20.08 11.75
N ILE A 425 -31.15 20.15 12.17
CA ILE A 425 -30.76 20.55 13.51
C ILE A 425 -30.33 22.03 13.47
N THR A 426 -30.93 22.84 14.34
CA THR A 426 -30.53 24.24 14.56
C THR A 426 -29.69 24.32 15.84
N LEU A 427 -28.54 25.01 15.76
CA LEU A 427 -27.66 25.19 16.90
C LEU A 427 -27.81 26.59 17.50
N ASP A 428 -27.95 26.62 18.82
CA ASP A 428 -27.86 27.85 19.61
C ASP A 428 -26.43 28.40 19.63
N GLU A 429 -26.27 29.60 20.16
CA GLU A 429 -24.95 30.15 20.43
C GLU A 429 -24.22 29.34 21.51
N PHE A 430 -22.92 29.13 21.31
CA PHE A 430 -22.09 28.43 22.28
C PHE A 430 -21.63 29.40 23.37
N THR A 431 -22.20 29.22 24.56
CA THR A 431 -21.83 30.01 25.75
C THR A 431 -20.51 29.55 26.37
N THR A 432 -20.09 28.31 26.11
CA THR A 432 -18.86 27.70 26.65
C THR A 432 -18.20 26.77 25.63
N LYS A 433 -16.91 26.46 25.85
CA LYS A 433 -16.18 25.46 25.06
C LYS A 433 -16.82 24.09 25.18
N GLU A 434 -17.30 23.73 26.36
CA GLU A 434 -17.94 22.45 26.68
C GLU A 434 -19.22 22.27 25.86
N LYS A 435 -20.05 23.31 25.75
CA LYS A 435 -21.25 23.27 24.90
C LYS A 435 -20.92 23.11 23.41
N ALA A 436 -19.83 23.73 22.94
CA ALA A 436 -19.38 23.55 21.56
C ALA A 436 -18.87 22.11 21.32
N LEU A 437 -18.16 21.50 22.29
CA LEU A 437 -17.72 20.10 22.22
C LEU A 437 -18.90 19.12 22.23
N GLU A 438 -19.90 19.33 23.10
CA GLU A 438 -21.13 18.53 23.13
C GLU A 438 -21.82 18.55 21.75
N ALA A 439 -21.96 19.73 21.14
CA ALA A 439 -22.51 19.88 19.79
C ALA A 439 -21.67 19.16 18.73
N LEU A 440 -20.34 19.33 18.75
CA LEU A 440 -19.44 18.63 17.82
C LEU A 440 -19.60 17.10 17.91
N TYR A 441 -19.64 16.54 19.12
CA TYR A 441 -19.73 15.10 19.33
C TYR A 441 -21.06 14.54 18.82
N GLU A 442 -22.17 15.23 19.05
CA GLU A 442 -23.49 14.81 18.59
C GLU A 442 -23.64 14.95 17.07
N ILE A 443 -23.22 16.08 16.50
CA ILE A 443 -23.30 16.29 15.05
C ILE A 443 -22.41 15.29 14.32
N SER A 444 -21.19 15.04 14.81
CA SER A 444 -20.32 14.02 14.23
C SER A 444 -20.94 12.62 14.31
N ARG A 445 -21.57 12.27 15.44
CA ARG A 445 -22.26 10.98 15.62
C ARG A 445 -23.35 10.77 14.57
N VAL A 446 -24.19 11.78 14.36
CA VAL A 446 -25.31 11.69 13.41
C VAL A 446 -24.83 11.77 11.97
N GLU A 447 -23.92 12.69 11.68
CA GLU A 447 -23.52 12.98 10.30
C GLU A 447 -22.65 11.89 9.71
N THR A 448 -21.72 11.33 10.49
CA THR A 448 -20.70 10.36 10.03
C THR A 448 -20.93 8.94 10.55
N TYR A 449 -22.17 8.64 10.93
CA TYR A 449 -22.60 7.33 11.43
C TYR A 449 -22.14 6.21 10.48
N ARG A 450 -21.45 5.19 11.00
CA ARG A 450 -20.93 4.03 10.24
C ARG A 450 -19.97 4.36 9.10
N GLU A 451 -19.30 5.50 9.14
CA GLU A 451 -18.22 5.83 8.19
C GLU A 451 -16.82 5.40 8.68
N GLY A 452 -16.75 4.71 9.83
CA GLY A 452 -15.54 4.00 10.27
C GLY A 452 -14.48 4.86 10.95
N ARG A 453 -14.93 5.81 11.77
CA ARG A 453 -14.08 6.72 12.56
C ARG A 453 -14.60 7.02 13.96
N ARG A 454 -15.72 6.42 14.35
CA ARG A 454 -16.42 6.75 15.59
C ARG A 454 -15.55 6.40 16.79
N TYR A 455 -14.99 5.19 16.82
CA TYR A 455 -14.11 4.77 17.91
C TYR A 455 -12.85 5.63 17.99
N ALA A 456 -12.15 5.82 16.86
CA ALA A 456 -10.93 6.63 16.82
C ALA A 456 -11.17 8.07 17.32
N ASN A 457 -12.31 8.68 16.98
CA ASN A 457 -12.68 10.01 17.45
C ASN A 457 -12.99 10.01 18.96
N LEU A 458 -13.78 9.06 19.47
CA LEU A 458 -14.10 8.94 20.90
C LEU A 458 -12.83 8.81 21.76
N VAL A 459 -11.87 8.00 21.31
CA VAL A 459 -10.57 7.83 21.97
C VAL A 459 -9.77 9.13 21.93
N ARG A 460 -9.63 9.75 20.75
CA ARG A 460 -8.87 10.99 20.57
C ARG A 460 -9.43 12.17 21.36
N TRP A 461 -10.76 12.24 21.49
CA TRP A 461 -11.45 13.22 22.33
C TRP A 461 -11.37 12.92 23.84
N GLY A 462 -10.89 11.72 24.23
CA GLY A 462 -10.80 11.33 25.63
C GLY A 462 -12.15 11.05 26.29
N ILE A 463 -13.18 10.70 25.50
CA ILE A 463 -14.54 10.42 26.00
C ILE A 463 -14.96 8.97 25.81
N ALA A 464 -14.12 8.11 25.22
CA ALA A 464 -14.40 6.69 25.00
C ALA A 464 -14.92 5.98 26.26
N GLY A 465 -14.25 6.12 27.41
CA GLY A 465 -14.70 5.49 28.67
C GLY A 465 -16.03 6.00 29.23
N LYS A 466 -16.54 7.15 28.75
CA LYS A 466 -17.87 7.66 29.10
C LYS A 466 -18.97 7.12 28.20
N VAL A 467 -18.63 6.81 26.94
CA VAL A 467 -19.59 6.42 25.89
C VAL A 467 -19.65 4.91 25.72
N LEU A 468 -18.52 4.22 25.86
CA LEU A 468 -18.35 2.83 25.47
C LEU A 468 -18.32 1.91 26.69
N ARG A 469 -19.25 0.97 26.75
CA ARG A 469 -19.36 0.00 27.83
C ARG A 469 -18.19 -0.99 27.78
N GLY A 470 -17.55 -1.25 28.93
CA GLY A 470 -16.46 -2.22 29.04
C GLY A 470 -15.10 -1.70 28.58
N TYR A 471 -15.04 -0.49 28.00
CA TYR A 471 -13.79 0.16 27.62
C TYR A 471 -12.86 0.35 28.83
N GLN A 472 -11.58 0.08 28.62
CA GLN A 472 -10.50 0.31 29.59
C GLN A 472 -9.42 1.18 28.95
N ASP A 473 -8.60 1.85 29.75
CA ASP A 473 -7.55 2.76 29.25
C ASP A 473 -6.57 2.07 28.29
N ARG A 474 -6.27 0.77 28.50
CA ARG A 474 -5.44 -0.03 27.58
C ARG A 474 -6.01 -0.11 26.16
N ASN A 475 -7.32 0.08 25.99
CA ASN A 475 -7.99 0.04 24.71
C ASN A 475 -7.82 1.33 23.91
N ASN A 476 -7.25 2.41 24.47
CA ASN A 476 -6.97 3.63 23.70
C ASN A 476 -6.07 3.40 22.47
N ILE A 477 -5.37 2.26 22.43
CA ILE A 477 -4.51 1.81 21.35
C ILE A 477 -4.69 0.29 21.23
N LEU A 478 -4.80 -0.21 20.00
CA LEU A 478 -4.87 -1.64 19.69
C LEU A 478 -3.54 -2.34 19.99
N PRO A 479 -3.52 -3.64 20.33
CA PRO A 479 -2.27 -4.38 20.43
C PRO A 479 -1.60 -4.48 19.07
N ILE A 480 -0.27 -4.40 19.04
CA ILE A 480 0.54 -4.82 17.89
C ILE A 480 0.29 -6.31 17.67
N PRO A 481 -0.05 -6.75 16.44
CA PRO A 481 -0.27 -8.16 16.16
C PRO A 481 0.94 -9.01 16.55
N TYR A 482 0.70 -10.05 17.35
CA TYR A 482 1.76 -10.90 17.89
C TYR A 482 2.63 -11.53 16.79
N GLN A 483 2.00 -11.91 15.67
CA GLN A 483 2.63 -12.52 14.51
C GLN A 483 3.76 -11.67 13.90
N ASP A 484 3.65 -10.35 13.98
CA ASP A 484 4.69 -9.44 13.50
C ASP A 484 5.58 -8.92 14.63
N LEU A 485 5.03 -8.75 15.83
CA LEU A 485 5.80 -8.32 17.00
C LEU A 485 7.01 -9.25 17.25
N VAL A 486 6.81 -10.57 17.18
CA VAL A 486 7.88 -11.57 17.41
C VAL A 486 8.99 -11.56 16.34
N LYS A 487 8.75 -10.93 15.18
CA LYS A 487 9.74 -10.81 14.10
C LYS A 487 10.63 -9.58 14.26
N ILE A 488 10.25 -8.63 15.12
CA ILE A 488 10.96 -7.37 15.29
C ILE A 488 11.82 -7.49 16.55
N PRO A 489 13.16 -7.45 16.44
CA PRO A 489 14.04 -7.59 17.59
C PRO A 489 13.75 -6.56 18.68
N ASN A 490 13.65 -7.02 19.94
CA ASN A 490 13.39 -6.16 21.11
C ASN A 490 12.08 -5.35 21.06
N ALA A 491 11.15 -5.68 20.15
CA ALA A 491 9.87 -4.99 20.10
C ALA A 491 9.07 -5.22 21.38
N LYS A 492 8.43 -4.15 21.85
CA LYS A 492 7.54 -4.20 23.02
C LYS A 492 6.12 -3.99 22.58
N GLN A 493 5.23 -4.75 23.20
CA GLN A 493 3.82 -4.57 23.03
C GLN A 493 3.36 -3.21 23.58
N ASN A 494 2.22 -2.72 23.07
CA ASN A 494 1.55 -1.55 23.63
C ASN A 494 1.16 -1.75 25.10
N PRO A 495 1.15 -0.66 25.91
CA PRO A 495 0.82 -0.74 27.33
C PRO A 495 -0.52 -1.43 27.60
N GLY A 496 -0.54 -2.33 28.59
CA GLY A 496 -1.74 -3.05 29.00
C GLY A 496 -2.01 -4.36 28.25
N TYR A 497 -1.20 -4.71 27.26
CA TYR A 497 -1.23 -6.02 26.60
C TYR A 497 0.05 -6.83 26.92
N PRO A 498 -0.03 -8.18 26.98
CA PRO A 498 1.13 -9.03 27.22
C PRO A 498 2.15 -8.97 26.07
N ASN A 499 3.45 -9.03 26.40
CA ASN A 499 4.53 -9.20 25.41
C ASN A 499 4.57 -10.62 24.85
#